data_AF-A0A8J9S536-F1
#
_entry.id   AF-A0A8J9S536-F1
#
_cell.length_a   1.000
_cell.length_b   1.000
_cell.length_c   1.000
_cell.angle_alpha   90.00
_cell.angle_beta   90.00
_cell.angle_gamma   90.00
#
_symmetry.space_group_name_H-M   'P 1'
#
loop_
_entity.id
_entity.type
_entity.pdbx_description
1 polymer ?
#
loop_
_entity_poly.entity_id
_entity_poly.type
_entity_poly.pdbx_seq_one_letter_code
_entity_poly.pdbx_strand_id
1 'polypeptide(L)'
;GYLAKHTLFPCPDPKLGKGVLVQTTLWGNLILGPTARDVGNEEARKMSSAAVQEYILAKCKLLVPGFDPRETFHAFCGARAKSDRGDWIIEHSKNDARMIHVAGIDSPGLAGSPA
;
A
#
# COMPACT_ATOMS: atom_id res chain seq x y z
N GLY A 1 20.94 1.89 -4.22
CA GLY A 1 19.89 2.23 -5.21
C GLY A 1 20.28 1.84 -6.62
N TYR A 2 20.81 0.63 -6.82
CA TYR A 2 21.25 0.17 -8.15
C TYR A 2 20.28 -0.83 -8.77
N LEU A 3 19.48 -1.53 -7.95
CA LEU A 3 18.60 -2.60 -8.39
C LEU A 3 17.33 -2.12 -9.11
N ALA A 4 16.85 -0.90 -8.80
CA ALA A 4 15.75 -0.25 -9.50
C ALA A 4 15.95 1.27 -9.51
N LYS A 5 15.79 1.91 -10.67
CA LYS A 5 15.89 3.38 -10.83
C LYS A 5 14.54 4.10 -10.78
N HIS A 6 13.46 3.35 -10.96
CA HIS A 6 12.08 3.84 -10.98
C HIS A 6 11.20 2.96 -10.09
N THR A 7 10.02 3.46 -9.74
CA THR A 7 8.98 2.64 -9.12
C THR A 7 8.47 1.62 -10.13
N LEU A 8 8.56 0.34 -9.79
CA LEU A 8 8.17 -0.78 -10.64
C LEU A 8 6.80 -1.29 -10.20
N PHE A 9 5.80 -1.08 -11.04
CA PHE A 9 4.46 -1.65 -10.86
C PHE A 9 4.33 -2.94 -11.67
N PRO A 10 3.71 -4.00 -11.11
CA PRO A 10 3.27 -5.11 -11.95
C PRO A 10 2.10 -4.63 -12.84
N CYS A 11 1.85 -5.36 -13.93
CA CYS A 11 0.61 -5.18 -14.67
C CYS A 11 -0.59 -5.40 -13.72
N PRO A 12 -1.59 -4.51 -13.72
CA PRO A 12 -2.74 -4.64 -12.84
C PRO A 12 -3.48 -5.96 -13.09
N ASP A 13 -3.85 -6.64 -12.01
CA ASP A 13 -4.71 -7.81 -12.08
C ASP A 13 -6.18 -7.36 -11.91
N PRO A 14 -7.13 -7.91 -12.70
CA PRO A 14 -8.54 -7.55 -12.58
C PRO A 14 -9.17 -7.80 -11.20
N LYS A 15 -8.61 -8.74 -10.41
CA LYS A 15 -9.10 -9.13 -9.08
C LYS A 15 -8.22 -8.59 -7.95
N LEU A 16 -6.89 -8.65 -8.10
CA LEU A 16 -5.93 -8.26 -7.07
C LEU A 16 -5.49 -6.78 -7.17
N GLY A 17 -5.92 -6.08 -8.21
CA GLY A 17 -5.67 -4.66 -8.41
C GLY A 17 -4.22 -4.35 -8.78
N LYS A 18 -3.69 -3.23 -8.26
CA LYS A 18 -2.35 -2.69 -8.60
C LYS A 18 -1.18 -3.61 -8.20
N GLY A 19 -1.42 -4.63 -7.36
CA GLY A 19 -0.41 -5.60 -6.93
C GLY A 19 0.65 -5.06 -5.96
N VAL A 20 1.64 -5.89 -5.69
CA VAL A 20 2.83 -5.57 -4.87
C VAL A 20 3.88 -4.94 -5.77
N LEU A 21 4.43 -3.78 -5.37
CA LEU A 21 5.40 -3.02 -6.14
C LEU A 21 6.79 -3.01 -5.50
N VAL A 22 7.77 -2.52 -6.25
CA VAL A 22 9.11 -2.21 -5.72
C VAL A 22 9.41 -0.74 -5.97
N GLN A 23 9.87 -0.05 -4.93
CA GLN A 23 10.28 1.35 -5.02
C GLN A 23 11.66 1.55 -4.38
N THR A 24 12.49 2.38 -5.00
CA THR A 24 13.73 2.86 -4.40
C THR A 24 13.46 4.07 -3.52
N THR A 25 13.96 4.06 -2.29
CA THR A 25 13.86 5.19 -1.35
C THR A 25 14.83 6.32 -1.72
N LEU A 26 14.68 7.46 -1.04
CA LEU A 26 15.65 8.55 -1.10
C LEU A 26 17.08 8.10 -0.73
N TRP A 27 17.22 7.15 0.21
CA TRP A 27 18.50 6.61 0.67
C TRP A 27 19.04 5.50 -0.25
N GLY A 28 18.32 5.15 -1.30
CA GLY A 28 18.72 4.14 -2.27
C GLY A 28 18.49 2.70 -1.84
N ASN A 29 17.96 2.41 -0.65
CA ASN A 29 17.47 1.07 -0.33
C ASN A 29 16.11 0.81 -1.03
N LEU A 30 15.66 -0.44 -1.05
CA LEU A 30 14.35 -0.79 -1.60
C LEU A 30 13.28 -0.76 -0.51
N ILE A 31 12.07 -0.32 -0.88
CA ILE A 31 10.82 -0.64 -0.20
C ILE A 31 10.09 -1.67 -1.05
N LEU A 32 9.73 -2.78 -0.40
CA LEU A 32 9.05 -3.93 -0.99
C LEU A 32 7.65 -4.02 -0.40
N GLY A 33 6.60 -4.00 -1.23
CA GLY A 33 5.23 -4.01 -0.73
C GLY A 33 4.27 -3.13 -1.54
N PRO A 34 3.12 -2.76 -0.97
CA PRO A 34 2.50 -3.35 0.22
C PRO A 34 1.74 -4.64 -0.14
N THR A 35 1.13 -5.28 0.87
CA THR A 35 -0.01 -6.20 0.61
C THR A 35 -1.32 -5.42 0.48
N ALA A 36 -2.34 -6.06 -0.09
CA ALA A 36 -3.73 -5.61 -0.05
C ALA A 36 -4.54 -6.64 0.73
N ARG A 37 -4.77 -6.38 2.02
CA ARG A 37 -5.53 -7.25 2.92
C ARG A 37 -6.71 -6.47 3.49
N ASP A 38 -7.90 -7.01 3.32
CA ASP A 38 -9.08 -6.52 4.01
C ASP A 38 -9.14 -7.15 5.41
N VAL A 39 -8.92 -6.36 6.45
CA VAL A 39 -8.91 -6.86 7.84
C VAL A 39 -10.31 -7.19 8.36
N GLY A 40 -11.36 -6.80 7.64
CA GLY A 40 -12.72 -7.28 7.89
C GLY A 40 -12.89 -8.75 7.51
N ASN A 41 -12.05 -9.28 6.62
CA ASN A 41 -11.99 -10.71 6.32
C ASN A 41 -11.19 -11.45 7.42
N GLU A 42 -11.81 -12.46 8.02
CA GLU A 42 -11.24 -13.22 9.14
C GLU A 42 -9.96 -13.99 8.76
N GLU A 43 -9.91 -14.60 7.56
CA GLU A 43 -8.73 -15.28 7.06
C GLU A 43 -7.58 -14.30 6.88
N ALA A 44 -7.87 -13.16 6.23
CA ALA A 44 -6.90 -12.11 6.02
C ALA A 44 -6.38 -11.57 7.36
N ARG A 45 -7.23 -11.41 8.38
CA ARG A 45 -6.84 -10.96 9.73
C ARG A 45 -5.95 -11.98 10.46
N LYS A 46 -6.16 -13.28 10.26
CA LYS A 46 -5.40 -14.36 10.91
C LYS A 46 -4.05 -14.67 10.27
N MET A 47 -3.74 -14.11 9.08
CA MET A 47 -2.44 -14.33 8.44
C MET A 47 -1.28 -13.90 9.35
N SER A 48 -0.31 -14.80 9.53
CA SER A 48 0.90 -14.52 10.29
C SER A 48 1.79 -13.50 9.57
N SER A 49 2.60 -12.76 10.32
CA SER A 49 3.58 -11.83 9.75
C SER A 49 4.54 -12.52 8.79
N ALA A 50 4.93 -13.77 9.07
CA ALA A 50 5.78 -14.56 8.19
C ALA A 50 5.12 -14.84 6.82
N ALA A 51 3.86 -15.26 6.81
CA ALA A 51 3.12 -15.51 5.56
C ALA A 51 2.95 -14.22 4.75
N VAL A 52 2.73 -13.09 5.41
CA VAL A 52 2.61 -11.77 4.76
C VAL A 52 3.93 -11.35 4.14
N GLN A 53 5.04 -11.53 4.85
CA GLN A 53 6.38 -11.22 4.35
C GLN A 53 6.73 -12.12 3.17
N GLU A 54 6.50 -13.43 3.28
CA GLU A 54 6.75 -14.39 2.19
C GLU A 54 5.99 -14.00 0.92
N TYR A 55 4.71 -13.63 1.05
CA TYR A 55 3.90 -13.14 -0.07
C TYR A 55 4.51 -11.89 -0.72
N ILE A 56 4.92 -10.89 0.06
CA ILE A 56 5.55 -9.66 -0.46
C ILE A 56 6.84 -10.00 -1.20
N LEU A 57 7.72 -10.79 -0.57
CA LEU A 57 9.03 -11.13 -1.10
C LEU A 57 8.91 -11.92 -2.41
N ALA A 58 8.02 -12.91 -2.46
CA ALA A 58 7.76 -13.70 -3.66
C ALA A 58 7.30 -12.83 -4.84
N LYS A 59 6.39 -11.88 -4.60
CA LYS A 59 5.91 -10.96 -5.64
C LYS A 59 6.98 -9.96 -6.08
N CYS A 60 7.73 -9.39 -5.13
CA CYS A 60 8.81 -8.46 -5.45
C CYS A 60 9.94 -9.14 -6.22
N LYS A 61 10.21 -10.42 -5.99
CA LYS A 61 11.26 -11.18 -6.69
C LYS A 61 10.99 -11.29 -8.19
N LEU A 62 9.73 -11.23 -8.61
CA LEU A 62 9.33 -11.17 -10.03
C LEU A 62 9.69 -9.84 -10.69
N LEU A 63 9.71 -8.74 -9.91
CA LEU A 63 10.03 -7.40 -10.41
C LEU A 63 11.53 -7.13 -10.34
N VAL A 64 12.18 -7.54 -9.25
CA VAL A 64 13.61 -7.36 -9.00
C VAL A 64 14.19 -8.69 -8.49
N PRO A 65 14.67 -9.57 -9.38
CA PRO A 65 15.25 -10.85 -8.97
C PRO A 65 16.52 -10.72 -8.12
N GLY A 66 17.22 -9.57 -8.20
CA GLY A 66 18.55 -9.39 -7.61
C GLY A 66 18.62 -9.01 -6.13
N PHE A 67 17.51 -8.68 -5.46
CA PHE A 67 17.58 -8.35 -4.02
C PHE A 67 17.71 -9.61 -3.15
N ASP A 68 18.42 -9.50 -2.02
CA ASP A 68 18.52 -10.56 -1.02
C ASP A 68 17.54 -10.30 0.14
N PRO A 69 16.53 -11.16 0.36
CA PRO A 69 15.60 -11.01 1.48
C PRO A 69 16.28 -10.94 2.86
N ARG A 70 17.48 -11.52 3.01
CA ARG A 70 18.24 -11.51 4.28
C ARG A 70 18.77 -10.13 4.64
N GLU A 71 18.83 -9.20 3.68
CA GLU A 71 19.20 -7.80 3.91
C GLU A 71 18.03 -6.94 4.40
N THR A 72 16.86 -7.55 4.67
CA THR A 72 15.71 -6.83 5.23
C THR A 72 16.02 -6.39 6.66
N PHE A 73 16.01 -5.08 6.89
CA PHE A 73 16.36 -4.48 8.18
C PHE A 73 15.17 -3.82 8.89
N HIS A 74 14.09 -3.49 8.18
CA HIS A 74 12.85 -2.96 8.76
C HIS A 74 11.61 -3.55 8.09
N ALA A 75 10.56 -3.78 8.90
CA ALA A 75 9.22 -4.10 8.44
C ALA A 75 8.22 -3.18 9.13
N PHE A 76 7.25 -2.68 8.38
CA PHE A 76 6.18 -1.82 8.88
C PHE A 76 4.87 -2.18 8.19
N CYS A 77 3.76 -1.75 8.78
CA CYS A 77 2.44 -1.89 8.19
C CYS A 77 1.68 -0.55 8.26
N GLY A 78 0.69 -0.41 7.40
CA GLY A 78 -0.23 0.72 7.39
C GLY A 78 -1.62 0.25 6.96
N ALA A 79 -2.66 0.88 7.50
CA ALA A 79 -4.03 0.64 7.12
C ALA A 79 -4.53 1.78 6.22
N ARG A 80 -5.35 1.45 5.22
CA ARG A 80 -6.03 2.45 4.39
C ARG A 80 -7.38 2.76 5.03
N ALA A 81 -7.65 4.03 5.27
CA ALA A 81 -8.96 4.50 5.72
C ALA A 81 -9.91 4.49 4.51
N LYS A 82 -10.48 3.34 4.16
CA LYS A 82 -11.34 3.21 2.99
C LYS A 82 -12.78 3.58 3.33
N SER A 83 -13.38 4.41 2.50
CA SER A 83 -14.81 4.75 2.57
C SER A 83 -15.66 3.62 1.97
N ASP A 84 -16.84 3.40 2.54
CA ASP A 84 -17.87 2.54 1.97
C ASP A 84 -18.59 3.17 0.77
N ARG A 85 -18.42 4.49 0.56
CA ARG A 85 -18.95 5.23 -0.59
C ARG A 85 -18.13 5.05 -1.88
N GLY A 86 -17.01 4.32 -1.82
CA GLY A 86 -16.15 4.08 -2.97
C GLY A 86 -15.25 5.26 -3.38
N ASP A 87 -15.33 6.39 -2.67
CA ASP A 87 -14.50 7.58 -2.88
C ASP A 87 -14.27 8.32 -1.56
N TRP A 88 -13.36 9.31 -1.58
CA TRP A 88 -13.10 10.20 -0.45
C TRP A 88 -14.34 10.98 -0.06
N ILE A 89 -14.46 11.26 1.24
CA ILE A 89 -15.52 12.12 1.78
C ILE A 89 -14.88 13.48 2.02
N ILE A 90 -15.20 14.45 1.18
CA ILE A 90 -14.82 15.87 1.32
C ILE A 90 -16.08 16.70 1.14
N GLU A 91 -16.80 16.95 2.23
CA GLU A 91 -18.13 17.59 2.21
C GLU A 91 -18.43 18.40 3.47
N HIS A 92 -19.33 19.37 3.39
CA HIS A 92 -19.85 20.06 4.58
C HIS A 92 -20.70 19.11 5.42
N SER A 93 -20.63 19.24 6.75
CA SER A 93 -21.52 18.51 7.64
C SER A 93 -22.97 18.94 7.42
N LYS A 94 -23.89 17.97 7.47
CA LYS A 94 -25.35 18.24 7.43
C LYS A 94 -25.85 18.93 8.70
N ASN A 95 -25.09 18.86 9.80
CA ASN A 95 -25.51 19.33 11.12
C ASN A 95 -24.85 20.65 11.54
N ASP A 96 -23.69 21.00 10.98
CA ASP A 96 -23.03 22.29 11.22
C ASP A 96 -22.32 22.76 9.95
N ALA A 97 -22.79 23.86 9.37
CA ALA A 97 -22.22 24.42 8.13
C ALA A 97 -20.75 24.86 8.28
N ARG A 98 -20.27 25.09 9.50
CA ARG A 98 -18.87 25.46 9.80
C ARG A 98 -17.94 24.25 9.93
N MET A 99 -18.48 23.03 9.87
CA MET A 99 -17.71 21.79 9.92
C MET A 99 -17.59 21.17 8.53
N ILE A 100 -16.38 20.77 8.16
CA ILE A 100 -16.09 20.01 6.93
C ILE A 100 -15.60 18.61 7.32
N HIS A 101 -16.19 17.59 6.72
CA HIS A 101 -15.71 16.21 6.83
C HIS A 101 -14.65 15.96 5.77
N VAL A 102 -13.47 15.52 6.21
CA VAL A 102 -12.40 15.00 5.36
C VAL A 102 -12.06 13.61 5.87
N ALA A 103 -12.64 12.59 5.25
CA ALA A 103 -12.59 11.21 5.73
C ALA A 103 -12.46 10.20 4.58
N GLY A 104 -12.10 8.97 4.91
CA GLY A 104 -11.96 7.92 3.90
C GLY A 104 -10.79 8.16 2.93
N ILE A 105 -9.78 8.95 3.34
CA ILE A 105 -8.64 9.31 2.51
C ILE A 105 -7.68 8.12 2.40
N ASP A 106 -7.93 7.27 1.42
CA ASP A 106 -7.04 6.18 1.03
C ASP A 106 -6.12 6.60 -0.14
N SER A 107 -5.58 5.65 -0.92
CA SER A 107 -4.74 6.00 -2.08
C SER A 107 -5.60 6.62 -3.20
N PRO A 108 -5.23 7.78 -3.78
CA PRO A 108 -3.91 8.44 -3.75
C PRO A 108 -3.78 9.66 -2.80
N GLY A 109 -4.15 9.53 -1.52
CA GLY A 109 -4.30 10.64 -0.57
C GLY A 109 -3.07 11.51 -0.34
N LEU A 110 -1.86 10.93 -0.36
CA LEU A 110 -0.63 11.73 -0.27
C LEU A 110 -0.49 12.67 -1.48
N ALA A 111 -0.74 12.16 -2.69
CA ALA A 111 -0.62 12.93 -3.92
C ALA A 111 -1.77 13.94 -4.09
N GLY A 112 -2.97 13.61 -3.62
CA GLY A 112 -4.13 14.50 -3.66
C GLY A 112 -4.22 15.49 -2.51
N SER A 113 -3.35 15.42 -1.50
CA SER A 113 -3.42 16.27 -0.30
C SER A 113 -3.38 17.79 -0.54
N PRO A 114 -2.74 18.33 -1.60
CA PRO A 114 -2.74 19.78 -1.83
C PRO A 114 -4.01 20.35 -2.47
N ALA A 115 -4.86 19.50 -3.06
CA ALA A 115 -6.09 19.92 -3.73
C ALA A 115 -7.21 20.20 -2.72
#